data_AF-A0A920W2V6-F1
#
_entry.id   AF-A0A920W2V6-F1
#
_cell.length_a   1.000
_cell.length_b   1.000
_cell.length_c   1.000
_cell.angle_alpha   90.00
_cell.angle_beta   90.00
_cell.angle_gamma   90.00
#
_symmetry.space_group_name_H-M   'P 1'
#
loop_
_entity.id
_entity.type
_entity.pdbx_description
1 polymer ?
#
loop_
_entity_poly.entity_id
_entity_poly.type
_entity_poly.pdbx_seq_one_letter_code
_entity_poly.pdbx_strand_id
1 'polypeptide(L)'
;MTTESTPDYLLKFNPIALSHFIVIHGMALFAFFPFAFSWSAVALMLFMYWLTASIGICLGYHRYLTHRGFTLPKWLAYFVVFCGTLACQNGPIKWVGQHRIHHAGSDTIEDPHSAEKGFWWSHVTWMLFNLSQV
;
A
#
# COMPACT_ATOMS: atom_id res chain seq x y z
N MET A 1 -17.10 -31.66 -1.04
CA MET A 1 -17.12 -31.13 0.34
C MET A 1 -15.69 -31.17 0.86
N THR A 2 -14.86 -30.24 0.40
CA THR A 2 -13.48 -30.08 0.88
C THR A 2 -13.58 -29.40 2.22
N THR A 3 -13.07 -30.04 3.27
CA THR A 3 -12.94 -29.46 4.60
C THR A 3 -12.05 -28.23 4.48
N GLU A 4 -12.65 -27.04 4.50
CA GLU A 4 -11.92 -25.77 4.53
C GLU A 4 -11.11 -25.74 5.83
N SER A 5 -9.79 -25.93 5.72
CA SER A 5 -8.88 -25.57 6.78
C SER A 5 -8.91 -24.05 6.89
N THR A 6 -9.63 -23.52 7.88
CA THR A 6 -9.51 -22.12 8.29
C THR A 6 -8.02 -21.77 8.36
N PRO A 7 -7.57 -20.69 7.71
CA PRO A 7 -6.16 -20.34 7.78
C PRO A 7 -5.71 -20.16 9.23
N ASP A 8 -4.57 -20.75 9.60
CA ASP A 8 -3.93 -20.66 10.93
C ASP A 8 -3.29 -19.28 11.19
N TYR A 9 -3.93 -18.19 10.79
CA TYR A 9 -3.49 -16.85 11.13
C TYR A 9 -4.55 -16.07 11.89
N LEU A 10 -4.12 -15.45 12.98
CA LEU A 10 -4.93 -14.49 13.71
C LEU A 10 -4.64 -13.09 13.19
N LEU A 11 -5.71 -12.32 12.98
CA LEU A 11 -5.62 -10.89 12.69
C LEU A 11 -5.27 -10.15 13.98
N LYS A 12 -4.00 -9.73 14.10
CA LYS A 12 -3.55 -8.95 15.25
C LYS A 12 -3.66 -7.46 14.94
N PHE A 13 -4.54 -6.76 15.67
CA PHE A 13 -4.70 -5.32 15.53
C PHE A 13 -3.37 -4.58 15.70
N ASN A 14 -3.12 -3.63 14.80
CA ASN A 14 -1.89 -2.85 14.72
C ASN A 14 -2.18 -1.39 15.07
N PRO A 15 -1.98 -0.97 16.34
CA PRO A 15 -2.23 0.40 16.75
C PRO A 15 -1.30 1.40 16.07
N ILE A 16 -0.10 0.97 15.64
CA ILE A 16 0.85 1.84 14.94
C ILE A 16 0.29 2.22 13.56
N ALA A 17 -0.29 1.26 12.84
CA ALA A 17 -0.92 1.53 11.54
C ALA A 17 -2.10 2.50 11.70
N LEU A 18 -2.97 2.28 12.70
CA LEU A 18 -4.07 3.20 12.99
C LEU A 18 -3.55 4.61 13.29
N SER A 19 -2.56 4.75 14.17
CA SER A 19 -1.97 6.04 14.50
C SER A 19 -1.38 6.75 13.29
N HIS A 20 -0.69 6.03 12.39
CA HIS A 20 -0.18 6.62 11.15
C HIS A 20 -1.30 7.20 10.29
N PHE A 21 -2.40 6.46 10.09
CA PHE A 21 -3.53 6.97 9.30
C PHE A 21 -4.20 8.18 9.96
N ILE A 22 -4.43 8.15 11.26
CA ILE A 22 -5.04 9.28 12.00
C ILE A 22 -4.17 10.53 11.87
N VAL A 23 -2.86 10.40 12.07
CA VAL A 23 -1.93 11.55 12.01
C VAL A 23 -1.88 12.13 10.59
N ILE A 24 -1.72 11.30 9.55
CA ILE A 24 -1.61 11.78 8.17
C ILE A 24 -2.91 12.48 7.73
N HIS A 25 -4.08 11.87 7.98
CA HIS A 25 -5.35 12.47 7.60
C HIS A 25 -5.65 13.72 8.43
N GLY A 26 -5.37 13.71 9.73
CA GLY A 26 -5.52 14.88 10.60
C GLY A 26 -4.63 16.05 10.16
N MET A 27 -3.37 15.77 9.80
CA MET A 27 -2.47 16.79 9.25
C MET A 27 -2.96 17.34 7.90
N ALA A 28 -3.54 16.50 7.04
CA ALA A 28 -4.06 16.95 5.75
C ALA A 28 -5.19 17.98 5.90
N LEU A 29 -5.98 17.91 6.99
CA LEU A 29 -7.04 18.88 7.27
C LEU A 29 -6.50 20.31 7.51
N PHE A 30 -5.21 20.47 7.85
CA PHE A 30 -4.63 21.80 8.01
C PHE A 30 -4.66 22.62 6.71
N ALA A 31 -4.73 21.97 5.54
CA ALA A 31 -4.82 22.65 4.25
C ALA A 31 -6.10 23.50 4.09
N PHE A 32 -7.13 23.28 4.91
CA PHE A 32 -8.36 24.08 4.90
C PHE A 32 -8.22 25.42 5.63
N PHE A 33 -7.15 25.64 6.40
CA PHE A 33 -6.90 26.93 7.00
C PHE A 33 -6.20 27.86 5.99
N PRO A 34 -6.70 29.09 5.77
CA PRO A 34 -6.12 30.01 4.79
C PRO A 34 -4.62 30.29 4.99
N PHE A 35 -4.14 30.29 6.24
CA PHE A 35 -2.73 30.53 6.55
C PHE A 35 -1.80 29.35 6.17
N ALA A 36 -2.35 28.14 6.01
CA ALA A 36 -1.60 26.93 5.67
C ALA A 36 -1.79 26.52 4.20
N PHE A 37 -2.71 27.17 3.47
CA PHE A 37 -2.98 26.87 2.07
C PHE A 37 -1.98 27.54 1.13
N SER A 38 -1.54 26.80 0.10
CA SER A 38 -0.72 27.34 -0.98
C SER A 38 -0.92 26.57 -2.29
N TRP A 39 -1.09 27.30 -3.39
CA TRP A 39 -1.14 26.70 -4.73
C TRP A 39 0.15 25.99 -5.13
N SER A 40 1.32 26.46 -4.66
CA SER A 40 2.58 25.76 -4.90
C SER A 40 2.63 24.43 -4.15
N ALA A 41 2.04 24.36 -2.96
CA ALA A 41 1.91 23.12 -2.20
C ALA A 41 0.95 22.13 -2.89
N VAL A 42 -0.16 22.61 -3.47
CA VAL A 42 -1.06 21.78 -4.29
C VAL A 42 -0.33 21.23 -5.52
N ALA A 43 0.41 22.07 -6.24
CA ALA A 43 1.20 21.62 -7.39
C ALA A 43 2.26 20.57 -7.00
N LEU A 44 2.97 20.80 -5.89
CA LEU A 44 3.93 19.85 -5.35
C LEU A 44 3.26 18.54 -4.92
N MET A 45 2.09 18.60 -4.28
CA MET A 45 1.31 17.42 -3.90
C MET A 45 0.92 16.60 -5.12
N LEU A 46 0.40 17.22 -6.18
CA LEU A 46 0.04 16.52 -7.42
C LEU A 46 1.26 15.88 -8.10
N PHE A 47 2.38 16.61 -8.16
CA PHE A 47 3.62 16.09 -8.73
C PHE A 47 4.18 14.92 -7.91
N MET A 48 4.22 15.04 -6.59
CA MET A 48 4.67 13.97 -5.70
C MET A 48 3.71 12.78 -5.73
N TYR A 49 2.40 12.99 -5.82
CA TYR A 49 1.42 11.93 -6.01
C TYR A 49 1.69 11.15 -7.29
N TRP A 50 1.86 11.84 -8.42
CA TRP A 50 2.21 11.18 -9.68
C TRP A 50 3.54 10.43 -9.59
N LEU A 51 4.59 11.08 -9.07
CA LEU A 51 5.92 10.49 -8.98
C LEU A 51 5.94 9.24 -8.08
N THR A 52 5.32 9.31 -6.91
CA THR A 52 5.36 8.19 -5.94
C THR A 52 4.34 7.09 -6.27
N ALA A 53 3.11 7.43 -6.67
CA ALA A 53 2.08 6.44 -6.98
C ALA A 53 2.26 5.84 -8.38
N SER A 54 2.47 6.66 -9.41
CA SER A 54 2.56 6.16 -10.79
C SER A 54 3.94 5.59 -11.12
N ILE A 55 5.01 6.33 -10.78
CA ILE A 55 6.38 5.85 -11.05
C ILE A 55 6.84 4.89 -9.95
N GLY A 56 6.73 5.28 -8.68
CA GLY A 56 7.16 4.45 -7.57
C GLY A 56 6.38 3.14 -7.42
N ILE A 57 5.07 3.22 -7.19
CA ILE A 57 4.23 2.04 -6.92
C ILE A 57 3.86 1.31 -8.22
N CYS A 58 3.20 1.97 -9.18
CA CYS A 58 2.69 1.28 -10.37
C CYS A 58 3.79 0.76 -11.31
N LEU A 59 4.80 1.58 -11.62
CA LEU A 59 5.91 1.15 -12.48
C LEU A 59 6.92 0.31 -11.68
N GLY A 60 7.35 0.80 -10.52
CA GLY A 60 8.39 0.20 -9.70
C GLY A 60 7.97 -1.06 -8.95
N TYR A 61 7.16 -0.89 -7.91
CA TYR A 61 6.80 -2.03 -7.04
C TYR A 61 5.94 -3.04 -7.79
N HIS A 62 4.91 -2.58 -8.50
CA HIS A 62 3.95 -3.45 -9.16
C HIS A 62 4.50 -4.11 -10.43
N ARG A 63 4.81 -3.34 -11.48
CA ARG A 63 5.18 -3.95 -12.77
C ARG A 63 6.61 -4.48 -12.79
N TYR A 64 7.57 -3.73 -12.23
CA TYR A 64 8.97 -4.13 -12.25
C TYR A 64 9.30 -5.18 -11.18
N LEU A 65 9.06 -4.91 -9.89
CA LEU A 65 9.44 -5.85 -8.82
C LEU A 65 8.49 -7.05 -8.70
N THR A 66 7.18 -6.81 -8.67
CA THR A 66 6.20 -7.88 -8.44
C THR A 66 6.05 -8.76 -9.67
N HIS A 67 5.71 -8.18 -10.81
CA HIS A 67 5.38 -8.93 -12.03
C HIS A 67 6.55 -9.19 -12.96
N ARG A 68 7.71 -8.56 -12.72
CA ARG A 68 8.91 -8.71 -13.57
C ARG A 68 8.60 -8.45 -15.06
N GLY A 69 7.71 -7.51 -15.34
CA GLY A 69 7.16 -7.28 -16.68
C GLY A 69 8.15 -6.66 -17.67
N PHE A 70 9.28 -6.13 -17.19
CA PHE A 70 10.34 -5.56 -18.02
C PHE A 70 11.65 -5.47 -17.22
N THR A 71 12.74 -5.10 -17.90
CA THR A 71 14.05 -4.84 -17.29
C THR A 71 14.38 -3.34 -17.34
N LEU A 72 15.16 -2.87 -16.37
CA LEU A 72 15.68 -1.50 -16.31
C LEU A 72 17.19 -1.54 -16.06
N PRO A 73 17.95 -0.55 -16.55
CA PRO A 73 19.32 -0.36 -16.08
C PRO A 73 19.32 -0.11 -14.58
N LYS A 74 20.32 -0.63 -13.85
CA LYS A 74 20.33 -0.67 -12.38
C LYS A 74 20.08 0.69 -11.72
N TRP A 75 20.67 1.76 -12.25
CA TRP A 75 20.48 3.11 -11.70
C TRP A 75 19.01 3.56 -11.77
N LEU A 76 18.32 3.26 -12.87
CA LEU A 76 16.92 3.62 -13.07
C LEU A 76 16.01 2.73 -12.23
N ALA A 77 16.35 1.44 -12.11
CA ALA A 77 15.66 0.54 -11.18
C ALA A 77 15.72 1.05 -9.74
N TYR A 78 16.90 1.48 -9.28
CA TYR A 78 17.06 2.05 -7.94
C TYR A 78 16.29 3.36 -7.77
N PHE A 79 16.33 4.25 -8.76
CA PHE A 79 15.55 5.49 -8.72
C PHE A 79 14.05 5.22 -8.62
N VAL A 80 13.50 4.37 -9.48
CA VAL A 80 12.07 4.05 -9.52
C VAL A 80 11.63 3.36 -8.21
N VAL A 81 12.42 2.41 -7.70
CA VAL A 81 12.13 1.75 -6.41
C VAL A 81 12.23 2.75 -5.26
N PHE A 82 13.20 3.66 -5.27
CA PHE A 82 13.32 4.73 -4.28
C PHE A 82 12.08 5.63 -4.27
N CYS A 83 11.58 6.06 -5.44
CA CYS A 83 10.30 6.79 -5.52
C CYS A 83 9.14 6.01 -4.87
N GLY A 84 9.12 4.69 -4.97
CA GLY A 84 8.12 3.83 -4.30
C GLY A 84 8.24 3.86 -2.77
N THR A 85 9.44 3.98 -2.22
CA THR A 85 9.65 4.08 -0.75
C THR A 85 9.05 5.36 -0.16
N LEU A 86 8.93 6.41 -0.97
CA LEU A 86 8.32 7.69 -0.57
C LEU A 86 6.79 7.65 -0.54
N ALA A 87 6.15 6.59 -1.08
CA ALA A 87 4.69 6.46 -1.13
C ALA A 87 4.06 6.00 0.20
N CYS A 88 4.86 5.69 1.22
CA CYS A 88 4.40 5.23 2.54
C CYS A 88 3.52 3.96 2.52
N GLN A 89 3.71 3.03 1.55
CA GLN A 89 2.93 1.79 1.42
C GLN A 89 3.66 0.53 1.94
N ASN A 90 4.48 0.64 2.99
CA ASN A 90 5.49 -0.35 3.39
C ASN A 90 6.69 -0.45 2.42
N GLY A 91 7.75 -1.14 2.87
CA GLY A 91 8.92 -1.41 2.05
C GLY A 91 8.66 -2.39 0.89
N PRO A 92 9.55 -2.42 -0.12
CA PRO A 92 9.34 -3.14 -1.37
C PRO A 92 9.14 -4.64 -1.15
N ILE A 93 9.86 -5.26 -0.21
CA ILE A 93 9.75 -6.70 0.08
C ILE A 93 8.34 -7.06 0.55
N LYS A 94 7.81 -6.30 1.52
CA LYS A 94 6.49 -6.56 2.09
C LYS A 94 5.38 -6.28 1.07
N TRP A 95 5.47 -5.16 0.35
CA TRP A 95 4.48 -4.80 -0.68
C TRP A 95 4.42 -5.87 -1.78
N VAL A 96 5.57 -6.28 -2.31
CA VAL A 96 5.65 -7.32 -3.35
C VAL A 96 5.08 -8.65 -2.86
N GLY A 97 5.42 -9.06 -1.64
CA GLY A 97 4.90 -10.29 -1.04
C GLY A 97 3.37 -10.27 -0.92
N GLN A 98 2.81 -9.20 -0.34
CA GLN A 98 1.36 -9.05 -0.19
C GLN A 98 0.63 -8.99 -1.53
N HIS A 99 1.19 -8.29 -2.52
CA HIS A 99 0.60 -8.18 -3.85
C HIS A 99 0.58 -9.52 -4.59
N ARG A 100 1.62 -10.36 -4.42
CA ARG A 100 1.66 -11.71 -4.98
C ARG A 100 0.66 -12.65 -4.31
N ILE A 101 0.47 -12.55 -2.99
CA ILE A 101 -0.56 -13.32 -2.27
C ILE A 101 -1.94 -12.96 -2.79
N HIS A 102 -2.23 -11.66 -2.93
CA HIS A 102 -3.49 -11.19 -3.51
C HIS A 102 -3.71 -11.76 -4.91
N HIS A 103 -2.72 -11.71 -5.80
CA HIS A 103 -2.90 -12.32 -7.13
C HIS A 103 -3.04 -13.85 -7.12
N ALA A 104 -2.39 -14.54 -6.19
CA ALA A 104 -2.44 -16.00 -6.10
C ALA A 104 -3.79 -16.51 -5.59
N GLY A 105 -4.45 -15.74 -4.73
CA GLY A 105 -5.72 -16.10 -4.10
C GLY A 105 -6.71 -14.95 -4.08
N SER A 106 -6.83 -14.19 -5.17
CA SER A 106 -7.70 -12.99 -5.20
C SER A 106 -9.10 -13.34 -4.73
N ASP A 107 -9.62 -12.52 -3.82
CA ASP A 107 -10.99 -12.65 -3.29
C ASP A 107 -11.26 -13.97 -2.55
N THR A 108 -10.23 -14.74 -2.23
CA THR A 108 -10.31 -15.90 -1.34
C THR A 108 -10.06 -15.51 0.12
N ILE A 109 -10.12 -16.49 1.03
CA ILE A 109 -9.86 -16.23 2.44
C ILE A 109 -8.41 -15.81 2.68
N GLU A 110 -7.48 -16.34 1.88
CA GLU A 110 -6.04 -16.08 1.90
C GLU A 110 -5.66 -14.67 1.44
N ASP A 111 -6.53 -13.99 0.69
CA ASP A 111 -6.28 -12.62 0.27
C ASP A 111 -6.45 -11.65 1.45
N PRO A 112 -5.36 -10.95 1.87
CA PRO A 112 -5.42 -10.02 2.99
C PRO A 112 -6.41 -8.87 2.75
N HIS A 113 -6.64 -8.46 1.50
CA HIS A 113 -7.52 -7.35 1.13
C HIS A 113 -8.66 -7.75 0.19
N SER A 114 -9.12 -8.99 0.29
CA SER A 114 -10.27 -9.53 -0.45
C SER A 114 -11.48 -8.57 -0.43
N ALA A 115 -12.07 -8.35 -1.61
CA ALA A 115 -13.24 -7.49 -1.75
C ALA A 115 -14.51 -8.14 -1.17
N GLU A 116 -14.54 -9.47 -1.03
CA GLU A 116 -15.65 -10.23 -0.42
C GLU A 116 -15.88 -9.86 1.05
N LYS A 117 -14.85 -9.33 1.74
CA LYS A 117 -14.96 -8.81 3.11
C LYS A 117 -15.58 -7.40 3.16
N GLY A 118 -15.93 -6.82 2.01
CA GLY A 118 -16.64 -5.54 1.87
C GLY A 118 -15.72 -4.33 1.64
N PHE A 119 -16.34 -3.22 1.22
CA PHE A 119 -15.65 -1.99 0.80
C PHE A 119 -14.63 -1.48 1.83
N TRP A 120 -15.06 -1.34 3.09
CA TRP A 120 -14.18 -0.80 4.13
C TRP A 120 -13.01 -1.73 4.44
N TRP A 121 -13.21 -3.04 4.33
CA TRP A 121 -12.15 -4.02 4.49
C TRP A 121 -11.06 -3.84 3.44
N SER A 122 -11.41 -3.96 2.16
CA SER A 122 -10.47 -3.89 1.04
C SER A 122 -9.84 -2.50 0.87
N HIS A 123 -10.56 -1.44 1.27
CA HIS A 123 -10.07 -0.08 1.16
C HIS A 123 -8.97 0.27 2.19
N VAL A 124 -9.20 0.04 3.49
CA VAL A 124 -8.29 0.52 4.55
C VAL A 124 -8.18 -0.42 5.75
N THR A 125 -9.27 -1.07 6.15
CA THR A 125 -9.31 -1.79 7.43
C THR A 125 -8.34 -2.96 7.46
N TRP A 126 -8.11 -3.64 6.35
CA TRP A 126 -7.11 -4.72 6.27
C TRP A 126 -5.69 -4.29 6.69
N MET A 127 -5.34 -3.02 6.44
CA MET A 127 -4.02 -2.45 6.78
C MET A 127 -3.83 -2.24 8.29
N LEU A 128 -4.92 -2.25 9.05
CA LEU A 128 -4.90 -2.09 10.51
C LEU A 128 -4.59 -3.41 11.24
N PHE A 129 -4.35 -4.50 10.52
CA PHE A 129 -4.05 -5.80 11.10
C PHE A 129 -2.74 -6.36 10.53
N ASN A 130 -1.97 -7.03 11.39
CA ASN A 130 -0.87 -7.87 10.95
C ASN A 130 -1.36 -9.33 10.86
N LEU A 131 -0.87 -10.05 9.86
CA LEU A 131 -0.99 -11.50 9.80
C LEU A 131 0.03 -12.09 10.77
N SER A 132 -0.43 -12.63 11.89
CA SER A 132 0.41 -13.46 12.77
C SER A 132 0.04 -14.91 12.57
N GLN A 133 1.03 -15.74 12.22
CA GLN A 133 0.89 -17.20 12.31
C GLN A 133 0.65 -17.55 13.79
N VAL A 134 -0.27 -18.47 14.04
CA VAL A 134 -0.51 -19.04 15.39
C VAL A 134 0.67 -19.90 15.82
#